data_AF-A0A1C9I3D7-F1
#
_entry.id   AF-A0A1C9I3D7-F1
#
_cell.length_a   1.000
_cell.length_b   1.000
_cell.length_c   1.000
_cell.angle_alpha   90.00
_cell.angle_beta   90.00
_cell.angle_gamma   90.00
#
_symmetry.space_group_name_H-M   'P 1'
#
loop_
_entity.id
_entity.type
_entity.pdbx_description
1 polymer ?
#
loop_
_entity_poly.entity_id
_entity_poly.type
_entity_poly.pdbx_seq_one_letter_code
_entity_poly.pdbx_strand_id
1 'polypeptide(L)'
;MEDEATALGGGQQWDLAKVGARWQQELERAQRYFKSWHDRCVKIEKIYLDQQSDQTSAAKRRFPMLWANTSVLQPAVYARVPQPVVERRFKDAQPVARMASELVERNLSYMGDEADIDSIMRAVRDDFLLCARGTVWLRYEADFEPLDMGVQPSDPPANGGFPEGLLGSLPGGMGDNGGAPSEVISDERVCIDYVHWSDFLHSPARRWKDVTWVARRVPMTDEEMEKRFGPDAMASLQAQGTGSNKGTTQTERAENEGKTHVWEIWCKSENYTVWIADGAPVALEVSEPPLDLSHFWPCPRPAYGTMSTSSLIPVTASITKGRWADGLHLRRRYRQDTGRP
;
A
#
# COMPACT_ATOMS: atom_id res chain seq x y z
N MET A 1 -2.05 48.60 -0.36
CA MET A 1 -3.22 47.87 0.16
C MET A 1 -3.13 46.47 -0.41
N GLU A 2 -2.03 45.73 -0.21
CA GLU A 2 -1.43 45.27 1.05
C GLU A 2 -2.47 44.58 1.94
N ASP A 3 -2.51 43.25 1.75
CA ASP A 3 -2.45 42.19 2.76
C ASP A 3 -3.28 42.36 4.03
N GLU A 4 -4.33 41.54 4.10
CA GLU A 4 -4.74 40.89 5.34
C GLU A 4 -5.12 39.43 5.01
N ALA A 5 -4.10 38.68 4.59
CA ALA A 5 -4.15 37.23 4.61
C ALA A 5 -4.00 36.78 6.06
N THR A 6 -5.07 36.22 6.61
CA THR A 6 -5.14 35.62 7.94
C THR A 6 -4.06 34.55 8.07
N ALA A 7 -2.99 34.90 8.79
CA ALA A 7 -1.88 34.03 9.11
C ALA A 7 -2.30 33.03 10.20
N LEU A 8 -2.53 31.77 9.80
CA LEU A 8 -2.45 30.59 10.67
C LEU A 8 -1.78 29.44 9.89
N GLY A 9 -0.58 29.06 10.31
CA GLY A 9 0.11 27.83 9.90
C GLY A 9 1.02 27.96 8.68
N GLY A 10 2.33 28.09 8.89
CA GLY A 10 3.34 28.01 7.83
C GLY A 10 3.45 26.60 7.26
N GLY A 11 2.54 26.22 6.38
CA GLY A 11 2.64 25.02 5.56
C GLY A 11 3.61 25.26 4.40
N GLN A 12 4.52 24.34 4.17
CA GLN A 12 5.45 24.37 3.04
C GLN A 12 4.62 24.33 1.74
N GLN A 13 4.54 25.46 1.02
CA GLN A 13 3.81 25.53 -0.24
C GLN A 13 4.58 24.73 -1.30
N TRP A 14 4.11 23.52 -1.60
CA TRP A 14 4.72 22.64 -2.60
C TRP A 14 4.32 23.07 -4.00
N ASP A 15 5.30 23.23 -4.89
CA ASP A 15 5.05 23.41 -6.32
C ASP A 15 4.75 22.04 -6.96
N LEU A 16 3.46 21.77 -7.20
CA LEU A 16 2.96 20.50 -7.73
C LEU A 16 3.54 20.14 -9.10
N ALA A 17 3.86 21.12 -9.95
CA ALA A 17 4.41 20.87 -11.28
C ALA A 17 5.88 20.45 -11.19
N LYS A 18 6.66 21.11 -10.32
CA LYS A 18 8.06 20.75 -10.10
C LYS A 18 8.21 19.40 -9.41
N VAL A 19 7.36 19.13 -8.41
CA VAL A 19 7.33 17.85 -7.69
C VAL A 19 6.88 16.73 -8.62
N GLY A 20 5.82 16.94 -9.42
CA GLY A 20 5.33 15.99 -10.41
C GLY A 20 6.39 15.59 -11.43
N ALA A 21 7.05 16.55 -12.07
CA ALA A 21 8.07 16.28 -13.08
C ALA A 21 9.27 15.50 -12.52
N ARG A 22 9.67 15.79 -11.28
CA ARG A 22 10.72 15.04 -10.59
C ARG A 22 10.29 13.59 -10.34
N TRP A 23 9.09 13.37 -9.81
CA TRP A 23 8.61 12.04 -9.49
C TRP A 23 8.35 11.19 -10.72
N GLN A 24 7.87 11.80 -11.81
CA GLN A 24 7.76 11.12 -13.10
C GLN A 24 9.13 10.56 -13.55
N GLN A 25 10.19 11.36 -13.48
CA GLN A 25 11.54 10.92 -13.83
C GLN A 25 12.07 9.81 -12.90
N GLU A 26 11.84 9.93 -11.59
CA GLU A 26 12.25 8.92 -10.61
C GLU A 26 11.49 7.60 -10.77
N LEU A 27 10.18 7.66 -11.03
CA LEU A 27 9.35 6.48 -11.33
C LEU A 27 9.85 5.79 -12.62
N GLU A 28 10.07 6.52 -13.70
CA GLU A 28 10.60 5.96 -14.95
C GLU A 28 11.99 5.32 -14.76
N ARG A 29 12.83 5.93 -13.92
CA ARG A 29 14.15 5.38 -13.59
C ARG A 29 14.02 4.06 -12.83
N ALA A 30 13.13 4.00 -11.85
CA ALA A 30 12.86 2.78 -11.10
C ALA A 30 12.26 1.69 -11.99
N GLN A 31 11.26 2.02 -12.82
CA GLN A 31 10.67 1.09 -13.77
C GLN A 31 11.72 0.50 -14.72
N ARG A 32 12.63 1.33 -15.25
CA ARG A 32 13.77 0.86 -16.06
C ARG A 32 14.70 -0.09 -15.28
N TYR A 33 14.98 0.23 -14.02
CA TYR A 33 15.81 -0.61 -13.15
C TYR A 33 15.17 -1.99 -12.87
N PHE A 34 13.85 -2.03 -12.63
CA PHE A 34 13.12 -3.28 -12.36
C PHE A 34 12.63 -4.01 -13.61
N LYS A 35 12.69 -3.41 -14.81
CA LYS A 35 12.17 -3.98 -16.06
C LYS A 35 12.59 -5.43 -16.31
N SER A 36 13.88 -5.72 -16.20
CA SER A 36 14.39 -7.09 -16.43
C SER A 36 13.88 -8.11 -15.41
N TRP A 37 13.53 -7.68 -14.20
CA TRP A 37 12.89 -8.52 -13.20
C TRP A 37 11.40 -8.67 -13.49
N HIS A 38 10.71 -7.58 -13.83
CA HIS A 38 9.30 -7.58 -14.21
C HIS A 38 9.02 -8.52 -15.41
N ASP A 39 9.82 -8.42 -16.48
CA ASP A 39 9.70 -9.29 -17.66
C ASP A 39 9.87 -10.78 -17.31
N ARG A 40 10.71 -11.08 -16.30
CA ARG A 40 10.90 -12.45 -15.79
C ARG A 40 9.68 -12.92 -15.00
N CYS A 41 9.09 -12.06 -14.18
CA CYS A 41 7.89 -12.35 -13.41
C CYS A 41 6.71 -12.69 -14.33
N VAL A 42 6.42 -11.85 -15.32
CA VAL A 42 5.37 -12.09 -16.33
C VAL A 42 5.56 -13.44 -17.03
N LYS A 43 6.81 -13.78 -17.38
CA LYS A 43 7.12 -15.08 -18.02
C LYS A 43 6.87 -16.26 -17.08
N ILE A 44 7.24 -16.14 -15.81
CA ILE A 44 7.07 -17.21 -14.81
C ILE A 44 5.59 -17.45 -14.54
N GLU A 45 4.82 -16.38 -14.37
CA GLU A 45 3.38 -16.44 -14.16
C GLU A 45 2.68 -17.11 -15.34
N LYS A 46 3.01 -16.72 -16.57
CA LYS A 46 2.48 -17.39 -17.77
C LYS A 46 2.79 -18.89 -17.79
N ILE A 47 4.03 -19.28 -17.46
CA ILE A 47 4.41 -20.70 -17.40
C ILE A 47 3.63 -21.44 -16.30
N TYR A 48 3.39 -20.80 -15.16
CA TYR A 48 2.64 -21.36 -14.05
C TYR A 48 1.16 -21.59 -14.44
N LEU A 49 0.51 -20.59 -15.04
CA LEU A 49 -0.87 -20.67 -15.52
C LEU A 49 -1.02 -21.71 -16.65
N ASP A 50 -0.09 -21.74 -17.61
CA ASP A 50 -0.07 -22.74 -18.69
C ASP A 50 0.00 -24.16 -18.09
N GLN A 51 0.90 -24.40 -17.13
CA GLN A 51 1.04 -25.70 -16.45
C GLN A 51 -0.18 -26.10 -15.62
N GLN A 52 -0.90 -25.13 -15.06
CA GLN A 52 -2.12 -25.36 -14.32
C GLN A 52 -3.26 -25.77 -15.26
N SER A 53 -3.38 -25.10 -16.42
CA SER A 53 -4.41 -25.41 -17.42
C SER A 53 -4.17 -26.72 -18.18
N ASP A 54 -2.90 -27.08 -18.41
CA ASP A 54 -2.51 -28.33 -19.08
C ASP A 54 -2.88 -29.59 -18.26
N GLN A 55 -3.19 -29.49 -16.96
CA GLN A 55 -3.69 -30.64 -16.19
C GLN A 55 -5.02 -31.20 -16.73
N THR A 56 -5.84 -30.37 -17.37
CA THR A 56 -7.14 -30.77 -17.92
C THR A 56 -7.02 -31.34 -19.34
N SER A 57 -5.91 -31.09 -20.04
CA SER A 57 -5.75 -31.41 -21.45
C SER A 57 -4.87 -32.66 -21.66
N ALA A 58 -5.51 -33.81 -21.91
CA ALA A 58 -4.83 -35.10 -22.15
C ALA A 58 -3.82 -35.10 -23.33
N ALA A 59 -3.85 -34.09 -24.20
CA ALA A 59 -3.10 -34.01 -25.45
C ALA A 59 -1.65 -33.49 -25.31
N LYS A 60 -1.25 -32.88 -24.18
CA LYS A 60 0.12 -32.41 -23.94
C LYS A 60 0.66 -32.98 -22.63
N ARG A 61 1.32 -34.14 -22.69
CA ARG A 61 2.05 -34.74 -21.56
C ARG A 61 3.33 -33.94 -21.23
N ARG A 62 3.18 -32.70 -20.76
CA ARG A 62 4.27 -31.93 -20.15
C ARG A 62 4.13 -32.08 -18.64
N PHE A 63 5.19 -32.47 -17.95
CA PHE A 63 5.17 -32.56 -16.48
C PHE A 63 5.13 -31.14 -15.89
N PRO A 64 4.08 -30.76 -15.14
CA PRO A 64 3.95 -29.41 -14.58
C PRO A 64 4.84 -29.27 -13.33
N MET A 65 6.16 -29.22 -13.54
CA MET A 65 7.15 -29.24 -12.47
C MET A 65 7.18 -27.94 -11.65
N LEU A 66 6.85 -26.79 -12.26
CA LEU A 66 6.80 -25.53 -11.53
C LEU A 66 5.61 -25.54 -10.58
N TRP A 67 4.43 -25.84 -11.11
CA TRP A 67 3.20 -25.92 -10.32
C TRP A 67 3.32 -26.93 -9.16
N ALA A 68 3.83 -28.13 -9.42
CA ALA A 68 4.01 -29.15 -8.38
C ALA A 68 4.97 -28.68 -7.27
N ASN A 69 6.08 -28.01 -7.63
CA ASN A 69 7.02 -27.48 -6.65
C ASN A 69 6.41 -26.34 -5.82
N THR A 70 5.67 -25.43 -6.44
CA THR A 70 5.01 -24.33 -5.72
C THR A 70 3.93 -24.86 -4.80
N SER A 71 3.10 -25.81 -5.24
CA SER A 71 2.05 -26.39 -4.40
C SER A 71 2.60 -27.12 -3.16
N VAL A 72 3.78 -27.75 -3.27
CA VAL A 72 4.46 -28.35 -2.11
C VAL A 72 5.03 -27.28 -1.17
N LEU A 73 5.52 -26.16 -1.69
CA LEU A 73 6.11 -25.07 -0.90
C LEU A 73 5.07 -24.14 -0.26
N GLN A 74 3.87 -24.01 -0.84
CA GLN A 74 2.79 -23.19 -0.31
C GLN A 74 2.51 -23.43 1.18
N PRO A 75 2.18 -24.66 1.64
CA PRO A 75 1.96 -24.90 3.06
C PRO A 75 3.24 -24.78 3.90
N ALA A 76 4.43 -24.93 3.30
CA ALA A 76 5.69 -24.78 4.03
C ALA A 76 6.02 -23.30 4.35
N VAL A 77 5.60 -22.37 3.49
CA VAL A 77 5.80 -20.93 3.72
C VAL A 77 4.70 -20.37 4.61
N TYR A 78 3.43 -20.72 4.35
CA TYR A 78 2.31 -20.25 5.13
C TYR A 78 1.16 -21.26 5.10
N ALA A 79 0.86 -21.82 6.28
CA ALA A 79 -0.18 -22.83 6.48
C ALA A 79 -1.34 -22.36 7.36
N ARG A 80 -1.09 -21.43 8.30
CA ARG A 80 -2.05 -21.01 9.32
C ARG A 80 -1.89 -19.53 9.61
N VAL A 81 -3.01 -18.89 9.94
CA VAL A 81 -3.05 -17.52 10.46
C VAL A 81 -2.20 -17.44 11.73
N PRO A 82 -1.28 -16.46 11.83
CA PRO A 82 -0.50 -16.24 13.04
C PRO A 82 -1.43 -15.80 14.17
N GLN A 83 -1.30 -16.43 15.33
CA GLN A 83 -1.98 -15.97 16.54
C GLN A 83 -1.07 -14.95 17.23
N PRO A 84 -1.49 -13.68 17.38
CA PRO A 84 -0.69 -12.69 18.06
C PRO A 84 -0.54 -13.10 19.54
N VAL A 85 0.68 -13.00 20.06
CA VAL A 85 0.97 -13.21 21.48
C VAL A 85 1.69 -11.96 21.95
N VAL A 86 1.05 -11.21 22.85
CA VAL A 86 1.59 -9.94 23.33
C VAL A 86 2.13 -10.17 24.73
N GLU A 87 3.45 -10.23 24.84
CA GLU A 87 4.12 -10.30 26.12
C GLU A 87 4.79 -8.98 26.49
N ARG A 88 4.85 -8.72 27.79
CA ARG A 88 5.61 -7.59 28.33
C ARG A 88 7.10 -7.81 28.09
N ARG A 89 7.76 -6.79 27.54
CA ARG A 89 9.22 -6.80 27.28
C ARG A 89 10.02 -7.10 28.55
N PHE A 90 9.60 -6.53 29.68
CA PHE A 90 10.15 -6.81 31.01
C PHE A 90 9.04 -7.48 31.84
N LYS A 91 9.35 -8.64 32.42
CA LYS A 91 8.36 -9.51 33.10
C LYS A 91 8.02 -9.01 34.52
N ASP A 92 7.81 -7.71 34.67
CA ASP A 92 7.51 -7.06 35.96
C ASP A 92 6.16 -7.54 36.52
N ALA A 93 6.02 -7.57 37.85
CA ALA A 93 4.83 -8.12 38.51
C ALA A 93 3.60 -7.18 38.52
N GLN A 94 3.62 -6.10 37.73
CA GLN A 94 2.55 -5.10 37.75
C GLN A 94 1.26 -5.64 37.09
N PRO A 95 0.11 -5.60 37.79
CA PRO A 95 -1.15 -6.15 37.28
C PRO A 95 -1.71 -5.36 36.09
N VAL A 96 -1.57 -4.03 36.08
CA VAL A 96 -2.06 -3.16 35.00
C VAL A 96 -1.41 -3.52 33.67
N ALA A 97 -0.10 -3.74 33.68
CA ALA A 97 0.65 -4.10 32.47
C ALA A 97 0.24 -5.49 31.93
N ARG A 98 -0.19 -6.42 32.79
CA ARG A 98 -0.73 -7.73 32.36
C ARG A 98 -2.09 -7.57 31.68
N MET A 99 -2.99 -6.79 32.26
CA MET A 99 -4.28 -6.51 31.63
C MET A 99 -4.11 -5.78 30.29
N ALA A 100 -3.17 -4.84 30.23
CA ALA A 100 -2.86 -4.13 28.99
C ALA A 100 -2.36 -5.09 27.89
N SER A 101 -1.48 -6.05 28.22
CA SER A 101 -1.04 -7.05 27.23
C SER A 101 -2.18 -7.93 26.73
N GLU A 102 -3.08 -8.37 27.62
CA GLU A 102 -4.25 -9.19 27.24
C GLU A 102 -5.24 -8.40 26.37
N LEU A 103 -5.42 -7.11 26.66
CA LEU A 103 -6.28 -6.23 25.86
C LEU A 103 -5.72 -6.02 24.46
N VAL A 104 -4.42 -5.74 24.34
CA VAL A 104 -3.75 -5.57 23.05
C VAL A 104 -3.76 -6.87 22.25
N GLU A 105 -3.55 -8.02 22.89
CA GLU A 105 -3.62 -9.32 22.22
C GLU A 105 -5.01 -9.58 21.61
N ARG A 106 -6.08 -9.30 22.36
CA ARG A 106 -7.45 -9.43 21.85
C ARG A 106 -7.77 -8.44 20.73
N ASN A 107 -7.29 -7.20 20.86
CA ASN A 107 -7.49 -6.18 19.84
C ASN A 107 -6.78 -6.59 18.53
N LEU A 108 -5.52 -7.05 18.61
CA LEU A 108 -4.79 -7.54 17.43
C LEU A 108 -5.44 -8.76 16.78
N SER A 109 -5.99 -9.68 17.58
CA SER A 109 -6.75 -10.83 17.04
C SER A 109 -8.00 -10.36 16.29
N TYR A 110 -8.75 -9.41 16.87
CA TYR A 110 -9.92 -8.83 16.21
C TYR A 110 -9.55 -8.12 14.90
N MET A 111 -8.52 -7.27 14.91
CA MET A 111 -8.03 -6.59 13.71
C MET A 111 -7.58 -7.57 12.63
N GLY A 112 -6.93 -8.67 13.01
CA GLY A 112 -6.48 -9.70 12.07
C GLY A 112 -7.64 -10.44 11.40
N ASP A 113 -8.73 -10.67 12.14
CA ASP A 113 -9.95 -11.30 11.62
C ASP A 113 -10.76 -10.33 10.75
N GLU A 114 -10.89 -9.06 11.16
CA GLU A 114 -11.59 -8.02 10.40
C GLU A 114 -10.91 -7.72 9.06
N ALA A 115 -9.58 -7.62 9.07
CA ALA A 115 -8.80 -7.36 7.87
C ALA A 115 -8.64 -8.58 6.94
N ASP A 116 -9.23 -9.74 7.27
CA ASP A 116 -9.07 -11.01 6.55
C ASP A 116 -7.59 -11.32 6.20
N ILE A 117 -6.74 -11.32 7.23
CA ILE A 117 -5.29 -11.48 7.04
C ILE A 117 -4.92 -12.81 6.34
N ASP A 118 -5.76 -13.84 6.42
CA ASP A 118 -5.48 -15.13 5.78
C ASP A 118 -5.46 -15.03 4.25
N SER A 119 -6.44 -14.34 3.66
CA SER A 119 -6.51 -14.19 2.22
C SER A 119 -5.34 -13.35 1.69
N ILE A 120 -5.03 -12.24 2.37
CA ILE A 120 -3.91 -11.36 2.05
C ILE A 120 -2.59 -12.12 2.13
N MET A 121 -2.33 -12.84 3.23
CA MET A 121 -1.07 -13.56 3.41
C MET A 121 -0.90 -14.71 2.42
N ARG A 122 -1.99 -15.35 1.97
CA ARG A 122 -1.94 -16.33 0.88
C ARG A 122 -1.56 -15.68 -0.45
N ALA A 123 -2.11 -14.52 -0.78
CA ALA A 123 -1.73 -13.78 -1.99
C ALA A 123 -0.25 -13.35 -1.95
N VAL A 124 0.21 -12.80 -0.83
CA VAL A 124 1.62 -12.42 -0.61
C VAL A 124 2.55 -13.63 -0.72
N ARG A 125 2.14 -14.79 -0.18
CA ARG A 125 2.89 -16.04 -0.28
C ARG A 125 3.03 -16.49 -1.73
N ASP A 126 1.95 -16.46 -2.50
CA ASP A 126 1.96 -16.94 -3.88
C ASP A 126 2.86 -16.06 -4.76
N ASP A 127 2.81 -14.74 -4.57
CA ASP A 127 3.75 -13.78 -5.17
C ASP A 127 5.20 -14.03 -4.76
N PHE A 128 5.43 -14.29 -3.48
CA PHE A 128 6.75 -14.64 -2.99
C PHE A 128 7.28 -15.93 -3.63
N LEU A 129 6.45 -16.94 -3.85
CA LEU A 129 6.88 -18.21 -4.47
C LEU A 129 7.18 -18.06 -5.97
N LEU A 130 6.42 -17.22 -6.68
CA LEU A 130 6.58 -17.02 -8.12
C LEU A 130 7.67 -15.99 -8.44
N CYS A 131 7.56 -14.80 -7.84
CA CYS A 131 8.34 -13.61 -8.15
C CYS A 131 9.46 -13.34 -7.15
N ALA A 132 9.58 -14.17 -6.10
CA ALA A 132 10.54 -13.99 -5.01
C ALA A 132 10.40 -12.64 -4.28
N ARG A 133 9.21 -12.02 -4.37
CA ARG A 133 8.83 -10.78 -3.69
C ARG A 133 7.36 -10.82 -3.30
N GLY A 134 7.04 -10.56 -2.04
CA GLY A 134 5.67 -10.37 -1.55
C GLY A 134 5.55 -9.09 -0.71
N THR A 135 4.47 -8.34 -0.92
CA THR A 135 4.28 -6.99 -0.36
C THR A 135 2.89 -6.79 0.19
N VAL A 136 2.83 -6.05 1.31
CA VAL A 136 1.61 -5.66 2.00
C VAL A 136 1.67 -4.15 2.25
N TRP A 137 0.52 -3.49 2.26
CA TRP A 137 0.37 -2.07 2.56
C TRP A 137 -0.56 -1.89 3.76
N LEU A 138 -0.21 -1.01 4.69
CA LEU A 138 -1.05 -0.68 5.84
C LEU A 138 -1.69 0.69 5.59
N ARG A 139 -3.00 0.76 5.77
CA ARG A 139 -3.76 2.01 5.74
C ARG A 139 -4.44 2.19 7.08
N TYR A 140 -4.49 3.43 7.54
CA TYR A 140 -5.30 3.81 8.70
C TYR A 140 -6.56 4.48 8.18
N GLU A 141 -7.71 3.98 8.63
CA GLU A 141 -9.02 4.56 8.37
C GLU A 141 -9.61 5.00 9.71
N ALA A 142 -10.06 6.25 9.76
CA ALA A 142 -10.79 6.82 10.89
C ALA A 142 -12.15 7.28 10.39
N ASP A 143 -13.21 6.78 11.02
CA ASP A 143 -14.57 7.20 10.75
C ASP A 143 -14.91 8.34 11.73
N PHE A 144 -15.44 9.45 11.20
CA PHE A 144 -15.80 10.63 11.99
C PHE A 144 -17.32 10.74 12.06
N GLU A 145 -17.85 10.82 13.27
CA GLU A 145 -19.26 11.13 13.49
C GLU A 145 -19.41 12.51 14.15
N PRO A 146 -20.36 13.33 13.70
CA PRO A 146 -20.62 14.61 14.34
C PRO A 146 -21.20 14.37 15.73
N LEU A 147 -20.55 14.89 16.77
CA LEU A 147 -21.14 14.90 18.11
C LEU A 147 -22.37 15.81 18.11
N ASP A 148 -23.55 15.23 18.22
CA ASP A 148 -24.73 15.96 18.66
C ASP A 148 -24.62 16.13 20.19
N MET A 149 -23.97 17.21 20.63
CA MET A 149 -24.04 17.65 22.02
C MET A 149 -25.49 18.05 22.28
N GLY A 150 -26.32 17.09 22.68
CA GLY A 150 -27.74 17.24 23.00
C GLY A 150 -27.99 18.21 24.15
N VAL A 151 -27.76 19.50 23.89
CA VAL A 151 -28.23 20.60 24.72
C VAL A 151 -29.73 20.61 24.55
N GLN A 152 -30.45 19.94 25.45
CA GLN A 152 -31.87 20.21 25.60
C GLN A 152 -31.99 21.72 25.89
N PRO A 153 -32.73 22.50 25.08
CA PRO A 153 -33.06 23.85 25.47
C PRO A 153 -33.90 23.73 26.73
N SER A 154 -33.29 23.98 27.89
CA SER A 154 -34.04 24.15 29.12
C SER A 154 -34.97 25.34 28.91
N ASP A 155 -36.28 25.09 28.89
CA ASP A 155 -37.30 26.11 28.76
C ASP A 155 -37.01 27.29 29.70
N PRO A 156 -37.11 28.55 29.23
CA PRO A 156 -36.92 29.69 30.11
C PRO A 156 -38.02 29.69 31.18
N PRO A 157 -37.69 29.79 32.48
CA PRO A 157 -38.70 29.90 33.51
C PRO A 157 -39.51 31.18 33.27
N ALA A 158 -40.81 30.99 33.04
CA ALA A 158 -41.76 32.08 33.02
C ALA A 158 -41.75 32.76 34.40
N ASN A 159 -41.48 34.07 34.37
CA ASN A 159 -41.75 35.04 35.44
C ASN A 159 -40.68 35.19 36.54
N GLY A 160 -39.90 36.27 36.46
CA GLY A 160 -39.04 36.76 37.54
C GLY A 160 -38.08 37.84 37.04
N GLY A 161 -38.46 39.11 37.20
CA GLY A 161 -37.78 40.26 36.61
C GLY A 161 -36.28 40.40 36.96
N PHE A 162 -35.48 40.72 35.95
CA PHE A 162 -34.11 41.21 36.12
C PHE A 162 -34.16 42.74 36.31
N PRO A 163 -33.46 43.31 37.30
CA PRO A 163 -33.40 44.77 37.44
C PRO A 163 -32.52 45.36 36.34
N GLU A 164 -33.08 46.37 35.69
CA GLU A 164 -32.52 47.17 34.61
C GLU A 164 -31.34 48.00 35.14
N GLY A 165 -30.11 47.48 35.04
CA GLY A 165 -28.95 48.22 35.58
C GLY A 165 -27.57 47.58 35.48
N LEU A 166 -27.37 46.54 34.66
CA LEU A 166 -26.05 45.92 34.49
C LEU A 166 -25.74 45.56 33.03
N LEU A 167 -26.14 46.42 32.09
CA LEU A 167 -25.83 46.28 30.67
C LEU A 167 -24.66 47.19 30.26
N GLY A 168 -23.51 47.08 30.95
CA GLY A 168 -22.45 48.05 30.75
C GLY A 168 -21.07 47.67 31.25
N SER A 169 -20.60 46.44 31.05
CA SER A 169 -19.16 46.11 31.15
C SER A 169 -18.84 44.62 30.87
N LEU A 170 -19.19 44.10 29.70
CA LEU A 170 -18.60 42.87 29.19
C LEU A 170 -18.14 43.10 27.74
N PRO A 171 -16.84 43.01 27.43
CA PRO A 171 -16.35 43.06 26.07
C PRO A 171 -16.59 41.70 25.41
N GLY A 172 -17.28 41.69 24.28
CA GLY A 172 -17.50 40.48 23.49
C GLY A 172 -18.93 40.38 23.03
N GLY A 173 -19.22 41.04 21.91
CA GLY A 173 -20.49 40.88 21.21
C GLY A 173 -20.69 39.41 20.84
N MET A 174 -21.92 38.94 21.03
CA MET A 174 -22.41 37.65 20.53
C MET A 174 -22.35 37.70 18.99
N GLY A 175 -21.22 37.27 18.44
CA GLY A 175 -21.11 36.88 17.05
C GLY A 175 -21.74 35.50 16.90
N ASP A 176 -22.81 35.45 16.13
CA ASP A 176 -23.38 34.26 15.51
C ASP A 176 -22.28 33.56 14.70
N ASN A 177 -21.55 32.65 15.34
CA ASN A 177 -20.67 31.70 14.69
C ASN A 177 -21.21 30.33 15.04
N GLY A 178 -21.97 29.75 14.11
CA GLY A 178 -22.25 28.32 14.08
C GLY A 178 -20.91 27.59 14.11
N GLY A 179 -20.50 27.15 15.31
CA GLY A 179 -19.38 26.25 15.46
C GLY A 179 -19.71 24.98 14.69
N ALA A 180 -18.83 24.58 13.78
CA ALA A 180 -18.91 23.27 13.15
C ALA A 180 -19.11 22.21 14.25
N PRO A 181 -20.02 21.24 14.05
CA PRO A 181 -20.20 20.17 15.02
C PRO A 181 -18.84 19.53 15.28
N SER A 182 -18.44 19.44 16.55
CA SER A 182 -17.18 18.81 16.92
C SER A 182 -17.25 17.35 16.48
N GLU A 183 -16.45 16.97 15.49
CA GLU A 183 -16.37 15.59 15.04
C GLU A 183 -15.59 14.77 16.06
N VAL A 184 -16.12 13.61 16.44
CA VAL A 184 -15.41 12.60 17.24
C VAL A 184 -15.15 11.39 16.37
N ILE A 185 -13.94 10.85 16.52
CA ILE A 185 -13.54 9.61 15.91
C ILE A 185 -14.39 8.50 16.53
N SER A 186 -15.29 7.92 15.74
CA SER A 186 -16.19 6.85 16.17
C SER A 186 -15.51 5.49 16.12
N ASP A 187 -14.72 5.25 15.07
CA ASP A 187 -13.98 4.01 14.86
C ASP A 187 -12.62 4.27 14.21
N GLU A 188 -11.63 3.47 14.61
CA GLU A 188 -10.27 3.51 14.08
C GLU A 188 -9.84 2.08 13.74
N ARG A 189 -9.45 1.86 12.49
CA ARG A 189 -8.95 0.55 12.05
C ARG A 189 -7.71 0.66 11.19
N VAL A 190 -6.87 -0.37 11.27
CA VAL A 190 -5.74 -0.54 10.37
C VAL A 190 -6.11 -1.58 9.33
N CYS A 191 -6.31 -1.13 8.10
CA CYS A 191 -6.56 -1.99 6.96
C CYS A 191 -5.23 -2.50 6.41
N ILE A 192 -5.19 -3.80 6.15
CA ILE A 192 -4.04 -4.47 5.54
C ILE A 192 -4.44 -4.77 4.10
N ASP A 193 -3.75 -4.15 3.13
CA ASP A 193 -4.01 -4.42 1.72
C ASP A 193 -2.89 -5.27 1.13
N TYR A 194 -3.27 -6.23 0.28
CA TYR A 194 -2.34 -6.88 -0.63
C TYR A 194 -1.92 -5.93 -1.75
N VAL A 195 -0.62 -5.88 -2.04
CA VAL A 195 -0.08 -5.17 -3.21
C VAL A 195 0.55 -6.18 -4.14
N HIS A 196 -0.01 -6.29 -5.35
CA HIS A 196 0.52 -7.15 -6.38
C HIS A 196 1.96 -6.76 -6.75
N TRP A 197 2.79 -7.76 -7.06
CA TRP A 197 4.22 -7.54 -7.32
C TRP A 197 4.51 -6.55 -8.46
N SER A 198 3.60 -6.34 -9.42
CA SER A 198 3.75 -5.35 -10.51
C SER A 198 3.42 -3.91 -10.08
N ASP A 199 2.59 -3.75 -9.05
CA ASP A 199 2.11 -2.46 -8.54
C ASP A 199 3.03 -1.84 -7.48
N PHE A 200 4.08 -2.55 -7.08
CA PHE A 200 5.01 -2.09 -6.05
C PHE A 200 6.36 -1.64 -6.62
N LEU A 201 6.78 -0.42 -6.27
CA LEU A 201 8.08 0.14 -6.63
C LEU A 201 8.79 0.74 -5.41
N HIS A 202 10.11 0.80 -5.47
CA HIS A 202 10.92 1.47 -4.45
C HIS A 202 12.23 1.97 -5.05
N SER A 203 12.91 2.88 -4.36
CA SER A 203 14.21 3.40 -4.81
C SER A 203 15.24 2.26 -4.95
N PRO A 204 16.12 2.29 -5.97
CA PRO A 204 17.22 1.33 -6.09
C PRO A 204 18.15 1.36 -4.88
N ALA A 205 18.23 0.26 -4.13
CA ALA A 205 19.06 0.14 -2.94
C ALA A 205 19.66 -1.27 -2.79
N ARG A 206 20.67 -1.39 -1.92
CA ARG A 206 21.30 -2.67 -1.53
C ARG A 206 20.67 -3.27 -0.29
N ARG A 207 20.24 -2.43 0.66
CA ARG A 207 19.57 -2.81 1.90
C ARG A 207 18.27 -2.03 2.02
N TRP A 208 17.26 -2.63 2.65
CA TRP A 208 15.98 -1.98 2.88
C TRP A 208 16.11 -0.66 3.66
N LYS A 209 17.08 -0.58 4.58
CA LYS A 209 17.35 0.64 5.35
C LYS A 209 17.84 1.83 4.50
N ASP A 210 18.43 1.55 3.34
CA ASP A 210 18.98 2.57 2.44
C ASP A 210 17.93 3.03 1.39
N VAL A 211 16.70 2.50 1.46
CA VAL A 211 15.60 2.92 0.59
C VAL A 211 15.17 4.33 0.98
N THR A 212 15.03 5.21 -0.02
CA THR A 212 14.68 6.62 0.15
C THR A 212 13.21 6.89 -0.13
N TRP A 213 12.58 6.08 -0.97
CA TRP A 213 11.16 6.18 -1.28
C TRP A 213 10.54 4.82 -1.64
N VAL A 214 9.25 4.69 -1.39
CA VAL A 214 8.42 3.53 -1.73
C VAL A 214 7.16 4.01 -2.42
N ALA A 215 6.67 3.27 -3.41
CA ALA A 215 5.46 3.60 -4.14
C ALA A 215 4.56 2.38 -4.38
N ARG A 216 3.25 2.61 -4.32
CA ARG A 216 2.20 1.65 -4.69
C ARG A 216 1.38 2.24 -5.84
N ARG A 217 1.03 1.41 -6.82
CA ARG A 217 0.04 1.74 -7.84
C ARG A 217 -1.35 1.37 -7.34
N VAL A 218 -2.27 2.31 -7.44
CA VAL A 218 -3.68 2.14 -7.09
C VAL A 218 -4.50 2.41 -8.36
N PRO A 219 -5.19 1.41 -8.92
CA PRO A 219 -6.14 1.65 -9.99
C PRO A 219 -7.39 2.32 -9.40
N MET A 220 -7.75 3.49 -9.91
CA MET A 220 -8.95 4.23 -9.48
C MET A 220 -9.89 4.43 -10.67
N THR A 221 -11.19 4.42 -10.40
CA THR A 221 -12.20 4.85 -11.39
C THR A 221 -12.25 6.38 -11.44
N ASP A 222 -12.82 6.92 -12.52
CA ASP A 222 -12.97 8.36 -12.68
C ASP A 222 -13.83 8.97 -11.54
N GLU A 223 -14.85 8.24 -11.06
CA GLU A 223 -15.71 8.65 -9.94
C GLU A 223 -14.96 8.69 -8.59
N GLU A 224 -14.11 7.68 -8.33
CA GLU A 224 -13.30 7.62 -7.12
C GLU A 224 -12.24 8.74 -7.10
N MET A 225 -11.66 9.05 -8.27
CA MET A 225 -10.72 10.16 -8.38
C MET A 225 -11.40 11.51 -8.17
N GLU A 226 -12.60 11.72 -8.71
CA GLU A 226 -13.35 12.96 -8.49
C GLU A 226 -13.73 13.13 -7.02
N LYS A 227 -14.20 12.08 -6.36
CA LYS A 227 -14.55 12.12 -4.93
C LYS A 227 -13.35 12.46 -4.04
N ARG A 228 -12.15 12.00 -4.40
CA ARG A 228 -10.96 12.11 -3.56
C ARG A 228 -10.10 13.34 -3.86
N PHE A 229 -9.85 13.63 -5.14
CA PHE A 229 -8.96 14.71 -5.58
C PHE A 229 -9.70 15.92 -6.17
N GLY A 230 -11.01 15.81 -6.36
CA GLY A 230 -11.84 16.87 -6.92
C GLY A 230 -11.82 16.94 -8.45
N PRO A 231 -12.70 17.78 -9.04
CA PRO A 231 -12.86 17.90 -10.48
C PRO A 231 -11.66 18.55 -11.19
N ASP A 232 -10.90 19.42 -10.52
CA ASP A 232 -9.76 20.14 -11.11
C ASP A 232 -8.57 19.21 -11.41
N ALA A 233 -8.38 18.20 -10.57
CA ALA A 233 -7.38 17.15 -10.75
C ALA A 233 -7.71 16.27 -11.97
N MET A 234 -9.00 15.91 -12.14
CA MET A 234 -9.49 15.15 -13.29
C MET A 234 -9.29 15.89 -14.61
N ALA A 235 -9.63 17.19 -14.65
CA ALA A 235 -9.44 18.02 -15.84
C ALA A 235 -7.97 18.10 -16.26
N SER A 236 -7.06 18.18 -15.27
CA SER A 236 -5.61 18.19 -15.50
C SER A 236 -5.11 16.86 -16.07
N LEU A 237 -5.65 15.73 -15.62
CA LEU A 237 -5.30 14.40 -16.11
C LEU A 237 -5.81 14.13 -17.52
N GLN A 238 -7.07 14.46 -17.79
CA GLN A 238 -7.69 14.29 -19.11
C GLN A 238 -6.99 15.16 -20.17
N ALA A 239 -6.56 16.38 -19.81
CA ALA A 239 -5.79 17.25 -20.69
C ALA A 239 -4.38 16.71 -21.01
N GLN A 240 -3.81 15.89 -20.13
CA GLN A 240 -2.44 15.36 -20.25
C GLN A 240 -2.35 14.03 -21.00
N GLY A 241 -3.50 13.43 -21.36
CA GLY A 241 -3.53 12.23 -22.21
C GLY A 241 -2.80 11.04 -21.58
N THR A 242 -2.97 10.83 -20.28
CA THR A 242 -2.36 9.72 -19.55
C THR A 242 -2.86 8.38 -20.11
N GLY A 243 -1.93 7.62 -20.70
CA GLY A 243 -2.24 6.33 -21.28
C GLY A 243 -2.52 5.31 -20.19
N SER A 244 -3.72 4.73 -20.19
CA SER A 244 -4.02 3.52 -19.43
C SER A 244 -2.97 2.47 -19.78
N ASN A 245 -2.15 2.09 -18.80
CA ASN A 245 -1.11 1.10 -19.00
C ASN A 245 -1.81 -0.24 -19.26
N LYS A 246 -1.87 -0.63 -20.54
CA LYS A 246 -2.57 -1.85 -20.96
C LYS A 246 -1.86 -3.03 -20.31
N GLY A 247 -2.52 -3.64 -19.33
CA GLY A 247 -2.04 -4.83 -18.64
C GLY A 247 -1.41 -5.85 -19.58
N THR A 248 -0.39 -6.54 -19.10
CA THR A 248 0.29 -7.58 -19.87
C THR A 248 -0.55 -8.85 -19.96
N THR A 249 -1.39 -9.10 -18.95
CA THR A 249 -2.28 -10.26 -18.84
C THR A 249 -3.73 -9.90 -19.18
N GLN A 250 -4.52 -10.88 -19.65
CA GLN A 250 -5.94 -10.66 -19.99
C GLN A 250 -6.76 -10.15 -18.78
N THR A 251 -6.49 -10.69 -17.59
CA THR A 251 -7.11 -10.26 -16.33
C THR A 251 -6.75 -8.82 -16.00
N GLU A 252 -5.46 -8.46 -16.03
CA GLU A 252 -5.02 -7.07 -15.82
C GLU A 252 -5.67 -6.11 -16.82
N ARG A 253 -5.88 -6.52 -18.08
CA ARG A 253 -6.56 -5.68 -19.07
C ARG A 253 -8.02 -5.44 -18.73
N ALA A 254 -8.73 -6.47 -18.27
CA ALA A 254 -10.13 -6.33 -17.86
C ALA A 254 -10.26 -5.50 -16.57
N GLU A 255 -9.34 -5.67 -15.62
CA GLU A 255 -9.34 -4.89 -14.37
C GLU A 255 -8.96 -3.43 -14.57
N ASN A 256 -8.12 -3.13 -15.58
CA ASN A 256 -7.64 -1.79 -15.89
C ASN A 256 -8.49 -1.05 -16.94
N GLU A 257 -9.52 -1.70 -17.49
CA GLU A 257 -10.40 -1.07 -18.46
C GLU A 257 -11.17 0.08 -17.79
N GLY A 258 -11.01 1.30 -18.30
CA GLY A 258 -11.65 2.50 -17.75
C GLY A 258 -11.10 2.97 -16.40
N LYS A 259 -9.94 2.46 -15.95
CA LYS A 259 -9.30 2.92 -14.71
C LYS A 259 -8.03 3.70 -14.99
N THR A 260 -7.82 4.75 -14.20
CA THR A 260 -6.59 5.53 -14.18
C THR A 260 -5.68 4.99 -13.08
N HIS A 261 -4.42 4.75 -13.41
CA HIS A 261 -3.42 4.32 -12.43
C HIS A 261 -2.83 5.53 -11.73
N VAL A 262 -2.97 5.56 -10.40
CA VAL A 262 -2.36 6.58 -9.54
C VAL A 262 -1.26 5.94 -8.70
N TRP A 263 -0.12 6.60 -8.61
CA TRP A 263 0.97 6.23 -7.74
C TRP A 263 0.86 6.98 -6.41
N GLU A 264 0.74 6.22 -5.33
CA GLU A 264 0.94 6.68 -3.96
C GLU A 264 2.43 6.54 -3.62
N ILE A 265 3.11 7.65 -3.36
CA ILE A 265 4.56 7.69 -3.13
C ILE A 265 4.83 8.23 -1.73
N TRP A 266 5.64 7.48 -0.97
CA TRP A 266 6.14 7.88 0.35
C TRP A 266 7.62 8.21 0.22
N CYS A 267 8.00 9.45 0.53
CA CYS A 267 9.37 9.95 0.41
C CYS A 267 10.01 10.17 1.78
N LYS A 268 10.89 9.25 2.20
CA LYS A 268 11.56 9.32 3.50
C LYS A 268 12.60 10.44 3.60
N SER A 269 13.26 10.77 2.49
CA SER A 269 14.30 11.80 2.48
C SER A 269 13.75 13.20 2.72
N GLU A 270 12.52 13.45 2.30
CA GLU A 270 11.88 14.78 2.36
C GLU A 270 10.65 14.80 3.26
N ASN A 271 10.29 13.65 3.85
CA ASN A 271 9.23 13.48 4.83
C ASN A 271 7.85 13.97 4.33
N TYR A 272 7.44 13.55 3.14
CA TYR A 272 6.11 13.82 2.58
C TYR A 272 5.56 12.64 1.77
N THR A 273 4.27 12.70 1.49
CA THR A 273 3.54 11.80 0.59
C THR A 273 3.09 12.52 -0.68
N VAL A 274 3.17 11.84 -1.83
CA VAL A 274 2.76 12.38 -3.14
C VAL A 274 1.84 11.42 -3.84
N TRP A 275 0.78 11.97 -4.42
CA TRP A 275 -0.10 11.29 -5.35
C TRP A 275 0.16 11.80 -6.76
N ILE A 276 0.48 10.92 -7.69
CA ILE A 276 0.74 11.28 -9.10
C ILE A 276 0.13 10.23 -10.01
N ALA A 277 -0.60 10.65 -11.05
CA ALA A 277 -1.10 9.69 -12.04
C ALA A 277 0.01 9.22 -12.98
N ASP A 278 -0.14 8.02 -13.52
CA ASP A 278 0.84 7.45 -14.44
C ASP A 278 0.95 8.30 -15.73
N GLY A 279 2.14 8.86 -15.97
CA GLY A 279 2.40 9.73 -17.13
C GLY A 279 2.03 11.20 -16.95
N ALA A 280 1.45 11.61 -15.82
CA ALA A 280 1.13 13.00 -15.54
C ALA A 280 2.40 13.78 -15.09
N PRO A 281 2.75 14.92 -15.71
CA PRO A 281 3.86 15.78 -15.26
C PRO A 281 3.56 16.56 -13.98
N VAL A 282 2.31 16.60 -13.53
CA VAL A 282 1.87 17.38 -12.35
C VAL A 282 1.41 16.42 -11.26
N ALA A 283 1.85 16.64 -10.02
CA ALA A 283 1.35 15.89 -8.87
C ALA A 283 -0.10 16.29 -8.56
N LEU A 284 -0.94 15.32 -8.21
CA LEU A 284 -2.33 15.54 -7.83
C LEU A 284 -2.41 16.15 -6.44
N GLU A 285 -1.63 15.60 -5.52
CA GLU A 285 -1.60 16.02 -4.13
C GLU A 285 -0.19 15.81 -3.57
N VAL A 286 0.29 16.78 -2.79
CA VAL A 286 1.48 16.65 -1.96
C VAL A 286 1.07 17.01 -0.55
N SER A 287 1.17 16.04 0.35
CA SER A 287 0.76 16.18 1.73
C SER A 287 1.88 15.73 2.67
N GLU A 288 1.85 16.25 3.90
CA GLU A 288 2.66 15.67 4.97
C GLU A 288 2.16 14.24 5.25
N PRO A 289 3.05 13.33 5.70
CA PRO A 289 2.65 11.95 5.97
C PRO A 289 1.50 11.95 6.97
N PRO A 290 0.39 11.24 6.68
CA PRO A 290 -0.80 11.29 7.51
C PRO A 290 -0.58 10.73 8.92
N LEU A 291 0.50 9.95 9.12
CA LEU A 291 0.84 9.29 10.37
C LEU A 291 2.33 9.47 10.68
N ASP A 292 2.64 9.76 11.94
CA ASP A 292 4.02 9.75 12.44
C ASP A 292 4.46 8.31 12.77
N LEU A 293 4.84 7.57 11.72
CA LEU A 293 5.28 6.18 11.85
C LEU A 293 6.75 6.10 12.26
N SER A 294 7.06 5.24 13.24
CA SER A 294 8.44 4.99 13.74
C SER A 294 9.47 4.61 12.67
N HIS A 295 9.03 4.08 11.54
CA HIS A 295 9.88 3.71 10.40
C HIS A 295 9.52 4.43 9.10
N PHE A 296 8.63 5.42 9.17
CA PHE A 296 8.09 6.22 8.06
C PHE A 296 7.29 5.44 7.01
N TRP A 297 7.56 4.15 6.83
CA TRP A 297 6.94 3.35 5.79
C TRP A 297 5.54 2.86 6.17
N PRO A 298 4.57 2.95 5.26
CA PRO A 298 3.24 2.35 5.41
C PRO A 298 3.29 0.83 5.20
N CYS A 299 4.43 0.28 4.79
CA CYS A 299 4.61 -1.14 4.57
C CYS A 299 5.77 -1.72 5.40
N PRO A 300 5.65 -2.96 5.89
CA PRO A 300 6.79 -3.68 6.43
C PRO A 300 7.80 -3.96 5.30
N ARG A 301 9.02 -4.33 5.67
CA ARG A 301 10.01 -4.81 4.69
C ARG A 301 9.39 -5.94 3.85
N PRO A 302 9.41 -5.84 2.51
CA PRO A 302 8.91 -6.89 1.64
C PRO A 302 9.56 -8.25 1.93
N ALA A 303 8.78 -9.32 1.77
CA ALA A 303 9.32 -10.66 1.79
C ALA A 303 10.16 -10.85 0.53
N TYR A 304 11.46 -11.08 0.68
CA TYR A 304 12.37 -11.32 -0.45
C TYR A 304 12.89 -12.75 -0.42
N GLY A 305 12.89 -13.41 -1.59
CA GLY A 305 13.53 -14.71 -1.76
C GLY A 305 15.05 -14.59 -1.81
N THR A 306 15.69 -15.35 -2.69
CA THR A 306 17.16 -15.24 -2.84
C THR A 306 17.54 -13.89 -3.43
N MET A 307 18.42 -13.16 -2.74
CA MET A 307 18.90 -11.83 -3.17
C MET A 307 20.39 -11.84 -3.47
N SER A 308 20.83 -10.91 -4.32
CA SER A 308 22.26 -10.59 -4.45
C SER A 308 22.68 -9.61 -3.35
N THR A 309 23.96 -9.58 -3.00
CA THR A 309 24.50 -8.56 -2.06
C THR A 309 24.53 -7.16 -2.67
N SER A 310 24.41 -7.05 -3.99
CA SER A 310 24.49 -5.80 -4.75
C SER A 310 23.16 -5.10 -4.98
N SER A 311 22.02 -5.77 -4.78
CA SER A 311 20.71 -5.19 -5.12
C SER A 311 19.56 -5.82 -4.34
N LEU A 312 18.52 -5.02 -4.12
CA LEU A 312 17.23 -5.47 -3.60
C LEU A 312 16.34 -6.19 -4.64
N ILE A 313 16.86 -6.48 -5.85
CA ILE A 313 16.12 -7.23 -6.86
C ILE A 313 16.26 -8.72 -6.54
N PRO A 314 15.15 -9.43 -6.26
CA PRO A 314 15.23 -10.84 -5.96
C PRO A 314 15.47 -11.67 -7.22
N VAL A 315 16.16 -12.79 -7.03
CA VAL A 315 16.40 -13.80 -8.06
C VAL A 315 15.37 -14.91 -7.85
N THR A 316 14.52 -15.11 -8.85
CA THR A 316 13.50 -16.15 -8.82
C THR A 316 14.14 -17.54 -8.89
N ALA A 317 13.71 -18.44 -7.98
CA ALA A 317 14.33 -19.75 -7.80
C ALA A 317 14.09 -20.73 -8.98
N SER A 318 13.02 -20.50 -9.76
CA SER A 318 12.62 -21.33 -10.90
C SER A 318 13.64 -21.32 -12.05
N ILE A 319 14.33 -20.20 -12.27
CA ILE A 319 15.35 -20.04 -13.33
C ILE A 319 16.58 -20.88 -13.02
N THR A 320 17.00 -20.91 -11.75
CA THR A 320 18.13 -21.70 -11.30
C THR A 320 17.88 -23.17 -11.62
N LYS A 321 16.74 -23.72 -11.19
CA LYS A 321 16.39 -25.14 -11.42
C LYS A 321 16.27 -25.50 -12.91
N GLY A 322 15.69 -24.64 -13.74
CA GLY A 322 15.61 -24.87 -15.20
C GLY A 322 16.99 -24.93 -15.87
N ARG A 323 17.89 -23.99 -15.53
CA ARG A 323 19.26 -23.97 -16.05
C ARG A 323 20.08 -25.20 -15.60
N TRP A 324 19.86 -25.69 -14.38
CA TRP A 324 20.46 -26.95 -13.92
C TRP A 324 19.86 -28.18 -14.63
N ALA A 325 18.55 -28.20 -14.87
CA ALA A 325 17.89 -29.29 -15.59
C ALA A 325 18.36 -29.37 -17.04
N ASP A 326 18.45 -28.25 -17.75
CA ASP A 326 18.99 -28.18 -19.11
C ASP A 326 20.46 -28.58 -19.17
N GLY A 327 21.27 -28.12 -18.19
CA GLY A 327 22.66 -28.54 -18.04
C GLY A 327 22.84 -30.04 -17.76
N LEU A 328 21.93 -30.66 -16.99
CA LEU A 328 21.90 -32.10 -16.76
C LEU A 328 21.49 -32.87 -18.01
N HIS A 329 20.56 -32.34 -18.81
CA HIS A 329 20.15 -32.94 -20.08
C HIS A 329 21.29 -32.86 -21.11
N LEU A 330 22.03 -31.74 -21.15
CA LEU A 330 23.21 -31.58 -22.00
C LEU A 330 24.34 -32.54 -21.59
N ARG A 331 24.59 -32.69 -20.27
CA ARG A 331 25.58 -33.65 -19.75
C ARG A 331 25.17 -35.11 -19.96
N ARG A 332 23.88 -35.44 -19.90
CA ARG A 332 23.38 -36.80 -20.22
C ARG A 332 23.54 -37.12 -21.70
N ARG A 333 23.26 -36.18 -22.61
CA ARG A 333 23.50 -36.37 -24.06
C ARG A 333 24.99 -36.52 -24.36
N TYR A 334 25.84 -35.68 -23.76
CA TYR A 334 27.29 -35.79 -23.95
C TYR A 334 27.83 -37.15 -23.47
N ARG A 335 27.31 -37.68 -22.36
CA ARG A 335 27.70 -39.01 -21.86
C ARG A 335 27.18 -40.19 -22.70
N GLN A 336 26.10 -40.00 -23.46
CA GLN A 336 25.60 -41.00 -24.41
C GLN A 336 26.37 -40.95 -25.75
N ASP A 337 26.79 -39.77 -26.18
CA ASP A 337 27.54 -39.58 -27.44
C ASP A 337 29.05 -39.89 -27.31
N THR A 338 29.64 -39.73 -26.13
CA THR A 338 31.05 -40.09 -25.89
C THR A 338 31.20 -41.50 -25.35
N GLY A 339 30.64 -42.49 -26.06
CA GLY A 339 30.86 -43.91 -25.80
C GLY A 339 32.35 -44.26 -25.74
N ARG A 340 32.93 -44.16 -24.55
CA ARG A 340 34.09 -44.92 -24.11
C ARG A 340 33.65 -45.70 -22.87
N PRO A 341 34.00 -46.99 -22.80
CA PRO A 341 33.63 -47.86 -21.68
C PRO A 341 34.11 -47.30 -20.33
#